data_AF-A0A5E4HWJ0-F1
#
_entry.id   AF-A0A5E4HWJ0-F1
#
_cell.length_a   1.000
_cell.length_b   1.000
_cell.length_c   1.000
_cell.angle_alpha   90.00
_cell.angle_beta   90.00
_cell.angle_gamma   90.00
#
_symmetry.space_group_name_H-M   'P 1'
#
loop_
_entity.id
_entity.type
_entity.pdbx_description
1 polymer ?
#
loop_
_entity_poly.entity_id
_entity_poly.type
_entity_poly.pdbx_seq_one_letter_code
_entity_poly.pdbx_strand_id
1 'polypeptide(L)'
;MNETSDSSGGSTPSSGGAGGAKSPTHAAKPAGPGQGYYAIGLALVVGLVILLGTVWLANQNFNTAVSQYPPAGNGSMAPNNPAPNTGSNNAASGGTGTNSGSGTNNPSAPLPTIDLSTRPVRGSPNAPVTIFEIADFQCPYCVQAYPTVEQVMAKYNGSVKLIFVHFPLTSIHPLAQKAAEAAECANDQGKFWEMYDSLFTTNKLEVSDLKAQAKTLGLDTAKFNTCLDSGAKAPLIQAFSNLATQNGISSTPTFIVNGQELQDRSLAGFSTAIDNVLNPPRAVINVTGRPTRGNASAPLQIVEFSDFECPYCEMAYGVVKQAEKDYGSQMSLTYMEFPLSIHPDAQKAAEAAECAYRQKPAAFWSYYDWMFTNRSLDVPSLKGYAGEIGLNTTQFNACLDGGQAAAQVSADEAQGGANGVQGTPGFFINGLPIRGYLPYEQFKAVLDRELARAKNGTAAS
;
A
#
# COMPACT_ATOMS: atom_id res chain seq x y z
N MET A 1 -12.30 -54.23 25.01
CA MET A 1 -12.12 -55.48 24.22
C MET A 1 -10.87 -55.28 23.39
N ASN A 2 -9.78 -55.90 23.85
CA ASN A 2 -8.61 -56.46 23.15
C ASN A 2 -8.00 -55.68 21.95
N GLU A 3 -6.68 -55.42 21.86
CA GLU A 3 -5.50 -56.04 22.49
C GLU A 3 -4.39 -55.00 22.76
N THR A 4 -3.66 -55.21 23.85
CA THR A 4 -2.47 -54.50 24.29
C THR A 4 -1.34 -55.51 24.46
N SER A 5 -0.13 -55.11 24.03
CA SER A 5 1.21 -55.36 24.61
C SER A 5 1.47 -56.63 25.44
N ASP A 6 2.65 -57.25 25.32
CA ASP A 6 3.80 -56.96 26.20
C ASP A 6 4.99 -57.93 26.03
N SER A 7 6.12 -57.54 26.64
CA SER A 7 7.20 -58.35 27.27
C SER A 7 8.40 -58.74 26.37
N SER A 8 9.60 -58.15 26.55
CA SER A 8 10.64 -58.34 27.61
C SER A 8 11.36 -59.70 27.50
N GLY A 9 12.67 -59.90 27.66
CA GLY A 9 13.82 -59.12 28.12
C GLY A 9 14.96 -60.11 28.52
N GLY A 10 16.22 -59.65 28.58
CA GLY A 10 17.40 -60.32 29.20
C GLY A 10 18.02 -61.48 28.41
N SER A 11 19.33 -61.78 28.40
CA SER A 11 20.41 -61.54 29.38
C SER A 11 21.81 -61.73 28.73
N THR A 12 22.85 -61.22 29.40
CA THR A 12 24.31 -61.19 29.09
C THR A 12 25.01 -62.56 29.42
N PRO A 13 26.37 -62.76 29.53
CA PRO A 13 27.57 -61.90 29.29
C PRO A 13 28.86 -62.60 28.70
N SER A 14 29.92 -61.80 28.48
CA SER A 14 31.34 -62.01 28.90
C SER A 14 32.42 -62.75 28.05
N SER A 15 33.64 -62.16 28.14
CA SER A 15 35.04 -62.62 27.92
C SER A 15 35.58 -62.57 26.46
N GLY A 16 36.72 -61.93 26.11
CA GLY A 16 38.04 -61.74 26.75
C GLY A 16 39.00 -62.82 26.22
N GLY A 17 40.19 -62.62 25.63
CA GLY A 17 41.04 -61.51 25.22
C GLY A 17 42.31 -62.06 24.51
N ALA A 18 43.29 -61.18 24.25
CA ALA A 18 44.75 -61.41 24.05
C ALA A 18 45.37 -61.77 22.67
N GLY A 19 46.48 -61.05 22.37
CA GLY A 19 47.58 -61.39 21.43
C GLY A 19 47.42 -60.82 20.01
N GLY A 20 48.37 -60.17 19.34
CA GLY A 20 49.81 -59.94 19.53
C GLY A 20 50.47 -59.80 18.14
N ALA A 21 51.16 -58.67 17.90
CA ALA A 21 52.21 -58.41 16.90
C ALA A 21 51.95 -58.60 15.37
N LYS A 22 52.08 -57.49 14.61
CA LYS A 22 53.16 -57.21 13.63
C LYS A 22 52.74 -56.09 12.66
N SER A 23 53.60 -55.08 12.51
CA SER A 23 53.56 -54.12 11.40
C SER A 23 53.74 -54.84 10.04
N PRO A 24 53.19 -54.28 8.95
CA PRO A 24 54.10 -53.55 8.07
C PRO A 24 53.54 -52.21 7.56
N THR A 25 54.50 -51.38 7.22
CA THR A 25 54.48 -50.07 6.56
C THR A 25 53.50 -49.94 5.40
N HIS A 26 52.69 -48.87 5.38
CA HIS A 26 52.26 -48.22 4.13
C HIS A 26 52.09 -46.69 4.28
N ALA A 27 52.96 -46.00 3.54
CA ALA A 27 52.79 -44.74 2.82
C ALA A 27 51.86 -43.64 3.39
N ALA A 28 52.49 -42.52 3.73
CA ALA A 28 51.87 -41.22 3.91
C ALA A 28 51.18 -40.72 2.63
N LYS A 29 49.99 -40.13 2.78
CA LYS A 29 49.31 -39.31 1.76
C LYS A 29 49.03 -37.92 2.38
N PRO A 30 49.30 -36.81 1.68
CA PRO A 30 49.26 -35.46 2.26
C PRO A 30 47.82 -34.95 2.44
N ALA A 31 47.61 -34.16 3.50
CA ALA A 31 46.40 -33.40 3.76
C ALA A 31 46.23 -32.27 2.72
N GLY A 32 45.08 -32.22 2.06
CA GLY A 32 44.68 -31.13 1.18
C GLY A 32 44.03 -29.96 1.95
N PRO A 33 44.14 -28.72 1.46
CA PRO A 33 43.59 -27.54 2.13
C PRO A 33 42.11 -27.40 1.80
N GLY A 34 41.23 -27.17 2.78
CA GLY A 34 39.83 -26.89 2.41
C GLY A 34 38.73 -26.82 3.47
N GLN A 35 39.00 -26.88 4.78
CA GLN A 35 37.92 -26.85 5.79
C GLN A 35 37.80 -25.58 6.62
N GLY A 36 38.49 -24.48 6.25
CA GLY A 36 38.39 -23.20 6.96
C GLY A 36 37.35 -22.21 6.40
N TYR A 37 36.87 -22.38 5.16
CA TYR A 37 36.11 -21.32 4.47
C TYR A 37 34.59 -21.49 4.48
N TYR A 38 34.05 -22.67 4.86
CA TYR A 38 32.61 -22.92 4.84
C TYR A 38 31.86 -22.40 6.07
N ALA A 39 32.53 -22.24 7.23
CA ALA A 39 31.87 -21.76 8.45
C ALA A 39 31.67 -20.23 8.47
N ILE A 40 32.49 -19.47 7.75
CA ILE A 40 32.41 -18.00 7.70
C ILE A 40 31.46 -17.53 6.59
N GLY A 41 31.37 -18.28 5.48
CA GLY A 41 30.44 -18.00 4.38
C GLY A 41 28.96 -18.18 4.77
N LEU A 42 28.63 -19.19 5.57
CA LEU A 42 27.24 -19.45 5.97
C LEU A 42 26.69 -18.38 6.94
N ALA A 43 27.54 -17.86 7.85
CA ALA A 43 27.15 -16.83 8.80
C ALA A 43 26.87 -15.47 8.14
N LEU A 44 27.63 -15.12 7.10
CA LEU A 44 27.41 -13.87 6.33
C LEU A 44 26.14 -13.93 5.46
N VAL A 45 25.81 -15.10 4.90
CA VAL A 45 24.59 -15.29 4.10
C VAL A 45 23.33 -15.29 4.99
N VAL A 46 23.37 -15.94 6.16
CA VAL A 46 22.25 -15.93 7.11
C VAL A 46 22.04 -14.54 7.71
N GLY A 47 23.12 -13.80 8.01
CA GLY A 47 23.04 -12.40 8.46
C GLY A 47 22.43 -11.46 7.41
N LEU A 48 22.77 -11.64 6.13
CA LEU A 48 22.19 -10.86 5.03
C LEU A 48 20.70 -11.19 4.80
N VAL A 49 20.30 -12.46 4.94
CA VAL A 49 18.89 -12.90 4.78
C VAL A 49 18.02 -12.42 5.95
N ILE A 50 18.55 -12.34 7.18
CA ILE A 50 17.84 -11.77 8.33
C ILE A 50 17.72 -10.24 8.22
N LEU A 51 18.76 -9.54 7.75
CA LEU A 51 18.72 -8.10 7.47
C LEU A 51 17.75 -7.77 6.32
N LEU A 52 17.73 -8.56 5.24
CA LEU A 52 16.79 -8.37 4.14
C LEU A 52 15.35 -8.75 4.54
N GLY A 53 15.16 -9.78 5.39
CA GLY A 53 13.86 -10.18 5.91
C GLY A 53 13.25 -9.15 6.88
N THR A 54 14.07 -8.50 7.72
CA THR A 54 13.63 -7.43 8.62
C THR A 54 13.33 -6.12 7.88
N VAL A 55 14.09 -5.81 6.82
CA VAL A 55 13.76 -4.71 5.88
C VAL A 55 12.47 -4.99 5.11
N TRP A 56 12.21 -6.24 4.72
CA TRP A 56 10.95 -6.63 4.05
C TRP A 56 9.74 -6.56 4.98
N LEU A 57 9.85 -7.00 6.25
CA LEU A 57 8.77 -6.87 7.24
C LEU A 57 8.50 -5.40 7.66
N ALA A 58 9.54 -4.56 7.76
CA ALA A 58 9.35 -3.13 8.04
C ALA A 58 8.70 -2.40 6.84
N ASN A 59 9.05 -2.78 5.61
CA ASN A 59 8.41 -2.29 4.39
C ASN A 59 6.95 -2.77 4.27
N GLN A 60 6.63 -3.98 4.74
CA GLN A 60 5.24 -4.46 4.86
C GLN A 60 4.44 -3.59 5.83
N ASN A 61 4.96 -3.23 7.02
CA ASN A 61 4.18 -2.44 7.99
C ASN A 61 3.87 -1.01 7.51
N PHE A 62 4.79 -0.34 6.78
CA PHE A 62 4.48 0.94 6.15
C PHE A 62 3.55 0.77 4.94
N ASN A 63 3.81 -0.20 4.07
CA ASN A 63 2.90 -0.50 2.96
C ASN A 63 1.54 -0.97 3.45
N THR A 64 1.37 -1.55 4.64
CA THR A 64 0.04 -1.92 5.15
C THR A 64 -0.67 -0.70 5.74
N ALA A 65 0.07 0.22 6.37
CA ALA A 65 -0.47 1.50 6.84
C ALA A 65 -0.78 2.49 5.69
N VAL A 66 -0.08 2.38 4.56
CA VAL A 66 -0.28 3.20 3.35
C VAL A 66 -1.18 2.53 2.32
N SER A 67 -1.14 1.20 2.14
CA SER A 67 -1.98 0.46 1.16
C SER A 67 -3.41 0.20 1.60
N GLN A 68 -3.76 0.48 2.86
CA GLN A 68 -5.18 0.58 3.25
C GLN A 68 -5.91 1.72 2.50
N TYR A 69 -5.17 2.58 1.79
CA TYR A 69 -5.70 3.50 0.81
C TYR A 69 -5.08 3.18 -0.56
N PRO A 70 -5.86 2.73 -1.57
CA PRO A 70 -5.33 2.60 -2.92
C PRO A 70 -4.85 3.99 -3.37
N PRO A 71 -3.63 4.13 -3.92
CA PRO A 71 -3.17 5.40 -4.43
C PRO A 71 -4.10 5.87 -5.56
N ALA A 72 -4.57 7.11 -5.47
CA ALA A 72 -5.03 7.81 -6.67
C ALA A 72 -3.83 7.87 -7.62
N GLY A 73 -3.97 7.23 -8.79
CA GLY A 73 -2.86 6.96 -9.68
C GLY A 73 -2.03 8.20 -9.98
N ASN A 74 -0.73 8.13 -9.65
CA ASN A 74 0.23 9.07 -10.18
C ASN A 74 0.36 8.78 -11.68
N GLY A 75 -0.07 9.71 -12.52
CA GLY A 75 0.27 9.73 -13.93
C GLY A 75 1.78 9.91 -14.06
N SER A 76 2.52 8.81 -14.12
CA SER A 76 3.94 8.82 -14.46
C SER A 76 4.08 9.18 -15.94
N MET A 77 4.24 10.47 -16.23
CA MET A 77 4.89 10.89 -17.48
C MET A 77 6.31 10.31 -17.47
N ALA A 78 6.58 9.45 -18.45
CA ALA A 78 7.90 8.90 -18.70
C ALA A 78 8.92 10.05 -18.91
N PRO A 79 10.09 10.05 -18.26
CA PRO A 79 11.16 10.96 -18.64
C PRO A 79 11.79 10.50 -19.95
N ASN A 80 11.64 11.32 -20.99
CA ASN A 80 12.41 11.22 -22.22
C ASN A 80 13.91 11.43 -21.89
N ASN A 81 14.71 10.43 -22.24
CA ASN A 81 16.17 10.47 -22.17
C ASN A 81 16.74 10.97 -23.51
N PRO A 82 17.60 11.99 -23.54
CA PRO A 82 18.62 12.10 -24.57
C PRO A 82 20.00 11.72 -24.04
N ALA A 83 20.71 10.99 -24.89
CA ALA A 83 22.04 10.39 -24.72
C ALA A 83 23.16 11.37 -24.28
N PRO A 84 24.33 10.85 -23.85
CA PRO A 84 25.28 11.58 -23.01
C PRO A 84 26.20 12.51 -23.81
N ASN A 85 26.43 13.71 -23.26
CA ASN A 85 27.49 14.60 -23.69
C ASN A 85 28.70 14.45 -22.76
N THR A 86 29.73 13.75 -23.21
CA THR A 86 31.04 13.67 -22.56
C THR A 86 31.90 14.85 -23.02
N GLY A 87 31.97 15.90 -22.19
CA GLY A 87 32.88 17.02 -22.33
C GLY A 87 33.80 17.12 -21.11
N SER A 88 35.06 16.77 -21.34
CA SER A 88 36.22 16.94 -20.44
C SER A 88 36.34 18.36 -19.86
N ASN A 89 36.75 18.49 -18.60
CA ASN A 89 37.88 19.36 -18.21
C ASN A 89 38.44 19.08 -16.80
N ASN A 90 39.77 19.11 -16.75
CA ASN A 90 40.70 18.85 -15.64
C ASN A 90 40.77 19.97 -14.59
N ALA A 91 41.18 19.59 -13.36
CA ALA A 91 42.28 20.13 -12.53
C ALA A 91 41.97 19.85 -11.04
N ALA A 92 42.62 18.89 -10.35
CA ALA A 92 44.00 18.82 -9.85
C ALA A 92 44.26 19.57 -8.52
N SER A 93 44.90 18.84 -7.59
CA SER A 93 45.64 19.27 -6.38
C SER A 93 44.82 19.53 -5.10
N GLY A 94 45.16 19.03 -3.91
CA GLY A 94 46.29 18.25 -3.42
C GLY A 94 46.42 18.37 -1.88
N GLY A 95 46.69 17.25 -1.19
CA GLY A 95 47.29 17.07 0.17
C GLY A 95 46.67 17.77 1.40
N THR A 96 46.85 17.35 2.66
CA THR A 96 47.46 16.20 3.35
C THR A 96 47.21 16.41 4.86
N GLY A 97 46.99 15.32 5.63
CA GLY A 97 47.18 15.25 7.09
C GLY A 97 45.92 15.42 7.94
N THR A 98 45.68 14.70 9.04
CA THR A 98 46.38 13.59 9.73
C THR A 98 45.37 12.93 10.67
N ASN A 99 45.64 11.66 10.99
CA ASN A 99 44.78 10.71 11.68
C ASN A 99 44.82 10.82 13.23
N SER A 100 43.76 10.29 13.85
CA SER A 100 43.67 9.59 15.16
C SER A 100 43.44 10.34 16.47
N GLY A 101 42.29 9.99 17.07
CA GLY A 101 41.96 10.06 18.49
C GLY A 101 40.72 9.20 18.80
N SER A 102 40.90 7.88 18.82
CA SER A 102 39.91 6.81 19.04
C SER A 102 39.22 6.86 20.42
N GLY A 103 37.94 6.51 20.47
CA GLY A 103 37.13 6.34 21.69
C GLY A 103 35.91 5.44 21.49
N THR A 104 36.14 4.13 21.53
CA THR A 104 35.21 3.00 21.81
C THR A 104 34.06 2.69 20.83
N ASN A 105 34.26 1.60 20.09
CA ASN A 105 33.23 0.81 19.42
C ASN A 105 32.26 0.22 20.46
N ASN A 106 31.04 0.73 20.53
CA ASN A 106 29.89 0.03 21.09
C ASN A 106 29.01 -0.41 19.90
N PRO A 107 28.61 -1.69 19.73
CA PRO A 107 27.60 -2.02 18.75
C PRO A 107 26.32 -1.28 19.12
N SER A 108 25.98 -0.21 18.39
CA SER A 108 24.72 0.51 18.57
C SER A 108 23.60 -0.51 18.59
N ALA A 109 22.83 -0.51 19.67
CA ALA A 109 21.61 -1.31 19.75
C ALA A 109 20.78 -1.07 18.47
N PRO A 110 20.10 -2.11 17.94
CA PRO A 110 19.21 -1.94 16.80
C PRO A 110 18.24 -0.80 17.08
N LEU A 111 18.07 0.11 16.10
CA LEU A 111 17.10 1.18 16.21
C LEU A 111 15.70 0.59 16.41
N PRO A 112 14.83 1.26 17.19
CA PRO A 112 13.47 0.78 17.38
C PRO A 112 12.72 0.76 16.05
N THR A 113 11.92 -0.28 15.82
CA THR A 113 10.93 -0.29 14.74
C THR A 113 9.82 0.69 15.09
N ILE A 114 9.49 1.60 14.15
CA ILE A 114 8.44 2.60 14.35
C ILE A 114 7.09 2.03 13.87
N ASP A 115 6.13 1.94 14.79
CA ASP A 115 4.72 1.72 14.46
C ASP A 115 3.97 3.05 14.56
N LEU A 116 3.63 3.63 13.40
CA LEU A 116 2.91 4.89 13.33
C LEU A 116 1.48 4.82 13.89
N SER A 117 0.89 3.62 14.02
CA SER A 117 -0.46 3.45 14.59
C SER A 117 -0.53 3.69 16.10
N THR A 118 0.62 3.64 16.78
CA THR A 118 0.76 3.85 18.24
C THR A 118 1.11 5.28 18.64
N ARG A 119 1.29 6.16 17.65
CA ARG A 119 1.71 7.54 17.87
C ARG A 119 0.59 8.38 18.51
N PRO A 120 0.94 9.47 19.23
CA PRO A 120 -0.04 10.46 19.64
C PRO A 120 -0.85 10.96 18.44
N VAL A 121 -2.17 11.01 18.60
CA VAL A 121 -3.11 11.46 17.58
C VAL A 121 -3.75 12.77 18.03
N ARG A 122 -3.73 13.80 17.17
CA ARG A 122 -4.54 15.02 17.35
C ARG A 122 -5.81 14.87 16.53
N GLY A 123 -6.97 15.16 17.10
CA GLY A 123 -8.27 14.96 16.47
C GLY A 123 -8.89 13.59 16.80
N SER A 124 -9.89 13.17 16.02
CA SER A 124 -10.61 11.92 16.25
C SER A 124 -9.76 10.71 15.85
N PRO A 125 -9.54 9.70 16.72
CA PRO A 125 -8.83 8.48 16.34
C PRO A 125 -9.47 7.74 15.16
N ASN A 126 -10.79 7.89 15.01
CA ASN A 126 -11.62 7.27 13.96
C ASN A 126 -11.83 8.19 12.75
N ALA A 127 -11.12 9.32 12.67
CA ALA A 127 -11.18 10.21 11.51
C ALA A 127 -10.80 9.45 10.22
N PRO A 128 -11.60 9.56 9.15
CA PRO A 128 -11.31 8.92 7.86
C PRO A 128 -10.07 9.49 7.16
N VAL A 129 -9.66 10.71 7.52
CA VAL A 129 -8.48 11.37 6.94
C VAL A 129 -7.35 11.39 7.95
N THR A 130 -6.19 10.86 7.57
CA THR A 130 -4.94 10.89 8.33
C THR A 130 -3.94 11.79 7.61
N ILE A 131 -3.46 12.79 8.34
CA ILE A 131 -2.35 13.65 7.91
C ILE A 131 -1.12 13.22 8.71
N PHE A 132 -0.06 12.81 8.01
CA PHE A 132 1.27 12.74 8.60
C PHE A 132 1.99 14.05 8.35
N GLU A 133 2.40 14.73 9.41
CA GLU A 133 3.30 15.87 9.33
C GLU A 133 4.72 15.38 9.65
N ILE A 134 5.59 15.38 8.64
CA ILE A 134 7.00 15.06 8.77
C ILE A 134 7.75 16.38 8.86
N ALA A 135 8.22 16.72 10.05
CA ALA A 135 8.69 18.07 10.32
C ALA A 135 9.78 18.15 11.40
N ASP A 136 10.35 19.34 11.47
CA ASP A 136 11.42 19.76 12.36
C ASP A 136 10.98 21.06 13.04
N PHE A 137 11.01 21.10 14.38
CA PHE A 137 10.58 22.25 15.16
C PHE A 137 11.42 23.51 14.91
N GLN A 138 12.67 23.40 14.46
CA GLN A 138 13.53 24.54 14.15
C GLN A 138 13.40 25.02 12.69
N CYS A 139 12.76 24.24 11.82
CA CYS A 139 12.64 24.58 10.41
C CYS A 139 11.70 25.80 10.20
N PRO A 140 12.17 26.89 9.58
CA PRO A 140 11.34 28.08 9.36
C PRO A 140 10.07 27.80 8.54
N TYR A 141 10.12 26.89 7.57
CA TYR A 141 8.95 26.49 6.79
C TYR A 141 7.94 25.66 7.59
N CYS A 142 8.40 24.88 8.57
CA CYS A 142 7.50 24.17 9.49
C CYS A 142 6.78 25.16 10.40
N VAL A 143 7.51 26.13 10.95
CA VAL A 143 6.92 27.24 11.74
C VAL A 143 5.88 28.02 10.92
N GLN A 144 6.15 28.29 9.63
CA GLN A 144 5.19 28.93 8.73
C GLN A 144 3.97 28.06 8.40
N ALA A 145 4.13 26.73 8.39
CA ALA A 145 3.04 25.80 8.10
C ALA A 145 2.11 25.57 9.30
N TYR A 146 2.61 25.70 10.53
CA TYR A 146 1.85 25.45 11.76
C TYR A 146 0.48 26.17 11.82
N PRO A 147 0.35 27.48 11.53
CA PRO A 147 -0.97 28.13 11.49
C PRO A 147 -1.93 27.52 10.46
N THR A 148 -1.42 27.05 9.31
CA THR A 148 -2.23 26.37 8.29
C THR A 148 -2.71 25.01 8.80
N VAL A 149 -1.84 24.25 9.46
CA VAL A 149 -2.21 22.96 10.08
C VAL A 149 -3.32 23.17 11.11
N GLU A 150 -3.21 24.20 11.97
CA GLU A 150 -4.26 24.52 12.94
C GLU A 150 -5.59 24.91 12.27
N GLN A 151 -5.54 25.68 11.18
CA GLN A 151 -6.74 26.00 10.38
C GLN A 151 -7.38 24.75 9.78
N VAL A 152 -6.57 23.79 9.31
CA VAL A 152 -7.05 22.51 8.78
C VAL A 152 -7.73 21.69 9.87
N MET A 153 -7.08 21.55 11.04
CA MET A 153 -7.63 20.78 12.17
C MET A 153 -8.94 21.39 12.68
N ALA A 154 -9.05 22.72 12.69
CA ALA A 154 -10.29 23.42 13.05
C ALA A 154 -11.39 23.25 11.99
N LYS A 155 -11.07 23.43 10.70
CA LYS A 155 -12.02 23.35 9.58
C LYS A 155 -12.60 21.94 9.43
N TYR A 156 -11.78 20.91 9.61
CA TYR A 156 -12.15 19.50 9.41
C TYR A 156 -12.30 18.73 10.72
N ASN A 157 -12.75 19.41 11.77
CA ASN A 157 -12.92 18.83 13.10
C ASN A 157 -13.75 17.54 13.04
N GLY A 158 -13.22 16.46 13.61
CA GLY A 158 -13.81 15.12 13.59
C GLY A 158 -13.53 14.28 12.35
N SER A 159 -13.20 14.91 11.21
CA SER A 159 -12.93 14.24 9.93
C SER A 159 -11.44 14.02 9.65
N VAL A 160 -10.57 14.78 10.31
CA VAL A 160 -9.12 14.69 10.18
C VAL A 160 -8.47 14.30 11.51
N LYS A 161 -7.43 13.45 11.41
CA LYS A 161 -6.45 13.22 12.46
C LYS A 161 -5.04 13.55 11.97
N LEU A 162 -4.25 14.13 12.86
CA LEU A 162 -2.85 14.47 12.63
C LEU A 162 -1.94 13.55 13.44
N ILE A 163 -0.88 13.06 12.78
CA ILE A 163 0.22 12.32 13.39
C ILE A 163 1.52 13.03 13.03
N PHE A 164 2.32 13.35 14.05
CA PHE A 164 3.62 13.99 13.85
C PHE A 164 4.77 12.98 13.78
N VAL A 165 5.65 13.15 12.81
CA VAL A 165 6.83 12.33 12.57
C VAL A 165 8.07 13.23 12.61
N HIS A 166 8.96 12.97 13.55
CA HIS A 166 10.18 13.76 13.71
C HIS A 166 11.13 13.59 12.53
N PHE A 167 11.57 14.69 11.93
CA PHE A 167 12.61 14.69 10.91
C PHE A 167 13.60 15.85 11.08
N PRO A 168 14.35 15.90 12.20
CA PRO A 168 15.29 16.98 12.47
C PRO A 168 16.42 17.00 11.45
N LEU A 169 16.60 18.13 10.76
CA LEU A 169 17.66 18.33 9.76
C LEU A 169 18.94 18.82 10.44
N THR A 170 19.54 17.96 11.27
CA THR A 170 20.60 18.31 12.23
C THR A 170 21.86 18.95 11.64
N SER A 171 22.09 18.82 10.32
CA SER A 171 23.19 19.48 9.61
C SER A 171 23.03 21.00 9.50
N ILE A 172 21.79 21.50 9.51
CA ILE A 172 21.45 22.91 9.33
C ILE A 172 20.56 23.47 10.45
N HIS A 173 19.95 22.59 11.24
CA HIS A 173 19.10 22.92 12.39
C HIS A 173 19.65 22.26 13.67
N PRO A 174 20.62 22.88 14.37
CA PRO A 174 21.32 22.26 15.50
C PRO A 174 20.45 22.02 16.75
N LEU A 175 19.35 22.76 16.92
CA LEU A 175 18.42 22.65 18.04
C LEU A 175 17.27 21.66 17.77
N ALA A 176 17.05 21.30 16.50
CA ALA A 176 15.99 20.40 16.05
C ALA A 176 15.94 19.08 16.82
N GLN A 177 17.10 18.45 17.00
CA GLN A 177 17.22 17.17 17.69
C GLN A 177 16.71 17.27 19.14
N LYS A 178 17.15 18.29 19.88
CA LYS A 178 16.73 18.47 21.27
C LYS A 178 15.27 18.87 21.41
N ALA A 179 14.74 19.65 20.47
CA ALA A 179 13.31 19.95 20.41
C ALA A 179 12.46 18.68 20.16
N ALA A 180 12.91 17.79 19.26
CA ALA A 180 12.27 16.50 19.02
C ALA A 180 12.31 15.60 20.26
N GLU A 181 13.45 15.49 20.93
CA GLU A 181 13.58 14.75 22.20
C GLU A 181 12.67 15.34 23.29
N ALA A 182 12.55 16.67 23.39
CA ALA A 182 11.65 17.33 24.33
C ALA A 182 10.18 16.98 24.09
N ALA A 183 9.73 16.93 22.83
CA ALA A 183 8.38 16.49 22.49
C ALA A 183 8.13 15.05 22.95
N GLU A 184 9.08 14.14 22.76
CA GLU A 184 8.95 12.74 23.23
C GLU A 184 9.07 12.59 24.76
N CYS A 185 9.88 13.40 25.42
CA CYS A 185 9.91 13.46 26.88
C CYS A 185 8.59 13.99 27.46
N ALA A 186 7.89 14.85 26.72
CA ALA A 186 6.54 15.27 27.07
C ALA A 186 5.49 14.19 26.76
N ASN A 187 5.69 13.42 25.69
CA ASN A 187 4.85 12.28 25.33
C ASN A 187 4.83 11.20 26.42
N ASP A 188 5.98 10.91 27.05
CA ASP A 188 6.05 9.99 28.20
C ASP A 188 5.14 10.40 29.37
N GLN A 189 4.71 11.66 29.40
CA GLN A 189 3.82 12.24 30.40
C GLN A 189 2.44 12.60 29.83
N GLY A 190 2.12 12.16 28.61
CA GLY A 190 0.83 12.38 27.95
C GLY A 190 0.62 13.80 27.43
N LYS A 191 1.68 14.62 27.31
CA LYS A 191 1.61 16.04 26.90
C LYS A 191 2.31 16.35 25.58
N PHE A 192 2.29 15.41 24.64
CA PHE A 192 2.97 15.57 23.35
C PHE A 192 2.42 16.79 22.58
N TRP A 193 1.10 16.91 22.45
CA TRP A 193 0.48 17.97 21.64
C TRP A 193 0.62 19.35 22.26
N GLU A 194 0.57 19.47 23.58
CA GLU A 194 0.83 20.72 24.27
C GLU A 194 2.29 21.17 24.12
N MET A 195 3.23 20.22 24.12
CA MET A 195 4.63 20.52 23.82
C MET A 195 4.80 20.90 22.34
N TYR A 196 4.19 20.17 21.41
CA TYR A 196 4.18 20.51 19.98
C TYR A 196 3.70 21.95 19.74
N ASP A 197 2.55 22.33 20.31
CA ASP A 197 1.99 23.68 20.18
C ASP A 197 2.94 24.74 20.77
N SER A 198 3.54 24.46 21.93
CA SER A 198 4.51 25.35 22.59
C SER A 198 5.79 25.55 21.75
N LEU A 199 6.33 24.47 21.17
CA LEU A 199 7.56 24.52 20.38
C LEU A 199 7.37 25.37 19.11
N PHE A 200 6.29 25.16 18.37
CA PHE A 200 6.01 25.95 17.16
C PHE A 200 5.60 27.39 17.46
N THR A 201 4.81 27.62 18.52
CA THR A 201 4.33 28.97 18.86
C THR A 201 5.45 29.86 19.37
N THR A 202 6.34 29.33 20.21
CA THR A 202 7.40 30.16 20.82
C THR A 202 8.69 30.18 20.00
N ASN A 203 8.97 29.10 19.25
CA ASN A 203 10.22 28.87 18.53
C ASN A 203 11.49 29.10 19.39
N LYS A 204 11.37 28.87 20.71
CA LYS A 204 12.47 28.92 21.68
C LYS A 204 12.92 27.50 21.99
N LEU A 205 14.05 27.08 21.41
CA LEU A 205 14.44 25.68 21.33
C LEU A 205 15.75 25.35 22.08
N GLU A 206 16.33 26.33 22.78
CA GLU A 206 17.48 26.06 23.66
C GLU A 206 17.06 25.15 24.81
N VAL A 207 17.97 24.31 25.31
CA VAL A 207 17.65 23.35 26.39
C VAL A 207 17.03 24.04 27.62
N SER A 208 17.48 25.25 27.97
CA SER A 208 16.89 26.04 29.04
C SER A 208 15.44 26.44 28.76
N ASP A 209 15.12 26.78 27.52
CA ASP A 209 13.76 27.14 27.10
C ASP A 209 12.85 25.91 27.10
N LEU A 210 13.32 24.77 26.58
CA LEU A 210 12.59 23.49 26.57
C LEU A 210 12.17 23.08 28.00
N LYS A 211 13.08 23.23 28.97
CA LYS A 211 12.78 22.96 30.39
C LYS A 211 11.80 23.97 30.99
N ALA A 212 11.89 25.25 30.61
CA ALA A 212 10.97 26.28 31.06
C ALA A 212 9.55 26.09 30.49
N GLN A 213 9.44 25.67 29.22
CA GLN A 213 8.19 25.29 28.59
C GLN A 213 7.58 24.07 29.28
N ALA A 214 8.37 23.02 29.56
CA ALA A 214 7.88 21.84 30.27
C ALA A 214 7.29 22.18 31.65
N LYS A 215 7.93 23.10 32.38
CA LYS A 215 7.39 23.65 33.64
C LYS A 215 6.06 24.39 33.42
N THR A 216 5.98 25.24 32.40
CA THR A 216 4.78 26.01 32.05
C THR A 216 3.60 25.11 31.69
N LEU A 217 3.88 24.02 30.98
CA LEU A 217 2.90 23.02 30.59
C LEU A 217 2.51 22.08 31.74
N GLY A 218 3.10 22.22 32.92
CA GLY A 218 2.77 21.43 34.12
C GLY A 218 3.26 19.98 34.07
N LEU A 219 4.37 19.70 33.37
CA LEU A 219 5.02 18.40 33.43
C LEU A 219 5.78 18.21 34.75
N ASP A 220 6.05 16.95 35.11
CA ASP A 220 7.04 16.61 36.13
C ASP A 220 8.43 17.01 35.59
N THR A 221 8.91 18.16 36.07
CA THR A 221 10.17 18.73 35.61
C THR A 221 11.38 17.86 35.94
N ALA A 222 11.32 17.06 37.01
CA ALA A 222 12.43 16.16 37.34
C ALA A 222 12.53 15.04 36.29
N LYS A 223 11.40 14.37 36.00
CA LYS A 223 11.34 13.32 34.95
C LYS A 223 11.68 13.88 33.57
N PHE A 224 11.13 15.04 33.23
CA PHE A 224 11.40 15.69 31.96
C PHE A 224 12.88 16.03 31.79
N ASN A 225 13.50 16.66 32.79
CA ASN A 225 14.90 17.03 32.74
C ASN A 225 15.80 15.80 32.61
N THR A 226 15.54 14.73 33.39
CA THR A 226 16.29 13.48 33.27
C THR A 226 16.16 12.87 31.87
N CYS A 227 14.95 12.86 31.30
CA CYS A 227 14.72 12.37 29.94
C CYS A 227 15.50 13.19 28.89
N LEU A 228 15.40 14.52 28.95
CA LEU A 228 16.01 15.42 27.96
C LEU A 228 17.54 15.47 28.07
N ASP A 229 18.08 15.51 29.29
CA ASP A 229 19.51 15.63 29.54
C ASP A 229 20.25 14.33 29.20
N SER A 230 19.62 13.17 29.41
CA SER A 230 20.21 11.87 29.08
C SER A 230 20.28 11.59 27.57
N GLY A 231 19.48 12.28 26.75
CA GLY A 231 19.36 11.97 25.33
C GLY A 231 18.69 10.63 25.06
N ALA A 232 17.95 10.07 26.02
CA ALA A 232 17.31 8.75 25.91
C ALA A 232 16.37 8.62 24.70
N LYS A 233 15.86 9.74 24.19
CA LYS A 233 14.98 9.77 23.01
C LYS A 233 15.73 9.81 21.68
N ALA A 234 17.04 10.04 21.65
CA ALA A 234 17.82 10.15 20.42
C ALA A 234 17.69 8.93 19.48
N PRO A 235 17.72 7.67 19.97
CA PRO A 235 17.51 6.50 19.10
C PRO A 235 16.12 6.46 18.46
N LEU A 236 15.08 6.90 19.18
CA LEU A 236 13.72 7.00 18.65
C LEU A 236 13.62 8.06 17.56
N ILE A 237 14.22 9.22 17.79
CA ILE A 237 14.27 10.31 16.79
C ILE A 237 15.02 9.86 15.53
N GLN A 238 16.16 9.16 15.69
CA GLN A 238 16.90 8.61 14.55
C GLN A 238 16.08 7.57 13.78
N ALA A 239 15.30 6.75 14.46
CA ALA A 239 14.41 5.78 13.81
C ALA A 239 13.31 6.45 12.97
N PHE A 240 12.74 7.58 13.43
CA PHE A 240 11.82 8.38 12.60
C PHE A 240 12.52 8.96 11.37
N SER A 241 13.73 9.52 11.52
CA SER A 241 14.48 10.05 10.38
C SER A 241 14.84 8.97 9.35
N ASN A 242 15.17 7.77 9.82
CA ASN A 242 15.42 6.63 8.94
C ASN A 242 14.14 6.18 8.23
N LEU A 243 13.01 6.14 8.94
CA LEU A 243 11.72 5.83 8.33
C LEU A 243 11.36 6.84 7.23
N ALA A 244 11.54 8.14 7.48
CA ALA A 244 11.28 9.18 6.49
C ALA A 244 12.16 9.03 5.25
N THR A 245 13.47 8.89 5.44
CA THR A 245 14.45 8.76 4.33
C THR A 245 14.28 7.47 3.53
N GLN A 246 13.96 6.35 4.17
CA GLN A 246 13.66 5.08 3.48
C GLN A 246 12.43 5.19 2.57
N ASN A 247 11.52 6.13 2.86
CA ASN A 247 10.34 6.42 2.05
C ASN A 247 10.54 7.64 1.13
N GLY A 248 11.79 8.04 0.86
CA GLY A 248 12.12 9.09 -0.09
C GLY A 248 11.94 10.52 0.43
N ILE A 249 11.55 10.69 1.70
CA ILE A 249 11.38 12.02 2.30
C ILE A 249 12.76 12.58 2.66
N SER A 250 13.07 13.76 2.14
CA SER A 250 14.39 14.40 2.28
C SER A 250 14.34 15.88 2.70
N SER A 251 13.14 16.43 2.94
CA SER A 251 12.97 17.82 3.38
C SER A 251 11.83 17.97 4.39
N THR A 252 11.75 19.15 5.03
CA THR A 252 10.68 19.52 5.96
C THR A 252 10.07 20.89 5.60
N PRO A 253 8.79 21.14 5.89
CA PRO A 253 7.79 20.13 6.25
C PRO A 253 7.47 19.25 5.04
N THR A 254 7.09 18.00 5.25
CA THR A 254 6.42 17.16 4.25
C THR A 254 5.10 16.69 4.85
N PHE A 255 4.02 16.74 4.08
CA PHE A 255 2.70 16.30 4.51
C PHE A 255 2.23 15.14 3.64
N ILE A 256 1.80 14.05 4.27
CA ILE A 256 1.17 12.92 3.59
C ILE A 256 -0.30 12.84 4.03
N VAL A 257 -1.24 12.95 3.10
CA VAL A 257 -2.68 12.84 3.34
C VAL A 257 -3.17 11.51 2.74
N ASN A 258 -3.58 10.57 3.59
CA ASN A 258 -3.99 9.20 3.21
C ASN A 258 -3.06 8.54 2.16
N GLY A 259 -1.75 8.63 2.39
CA GLY A 259 -0.73 8.03 1.53
C GLY A 259 -0.28 8.87 0.33
N GLN A 260 -0.88 10.05 0.11
CA GLN A 260 -0.48 10.97 -0.97
C GLN A 260 0.30 12.16 -0.41
N GLU A 261 1.47 12.43 -0.99
CA GLU A 261 2.24 13.62 -0.62
C GLU A 261 1.58 14.90 -1.11
N LEU A 262 1.38 15.83 -0.20
CA LEU A 262 0.78 17.13 -0.49
C LEU A 262 1.83 18.11 -1.02
N GLN A 263 1.69 18.50 -2.28
CA GLN A 263 2.56 19.46 -2.94
C GLN A 263 2.18 20.91 -2.60
N ASP A 264 0.88 21.24 -2.67
CA ASP A 264 0.36 22.54 -2.25
C ASP A 264 0.04 22.53 -0.74
N ARG A 265 0.92 23.16 0.04
CA ARG A 265 0.83 23.20 1.51
C ARG A 265 -0.03 24.38 2.01
N SER A 266 -0.73 25.07 1.12
CA SER A 266 -1.73 26.07 1.50
C SER A 266 -2.98 25.43 2.08
N LEU A 267 -3.81 26.21 2.78
CA LEU A 267 -5.12 25.73 3.24
C LEU A 267 -5.98 25.19 2.09
N ALA A 268 -5.87 25.77 0.89
CA ALA A 268 -6.59 25.32 -0.29
C ALA A 268 -6.11 23.94 -0.79
N GLY A 269 -4.79 23.73 -0.80
CA GLY A 269 -4.20 22.44 -1.14
C GLY A 269 -4.59 21.34 -0.15
N PHE A 270 -4.48 21.60 1.16
CA PHE A 270 -5.00 20.69 2.18
C PHE A 270 -6.48 20.41 2.01
N SER A 271 -7.29 21.46 1.81
CA SER A 271 -8.74 21.30 1.63
C SER A 271 -9.04 20.40 0.44
N THR A 272 -8.38 20.61 -0.69
CA THR A 272 -8.53 19.78 -1.89
C THR A 272 -8.17 18.32 -1.61
N ALA A 273 -7.04 18.06 -0.95
CA ALA A 273 -6.61 16.70 -0.64
C ALA A 273 -7.58 15.99 0.33
N ILE A 274 -8.02 16.69 1.38
CA ILE A 274 -8.96 16.17 2.38
C ILE A 274 -10.34 15.93 1.75
N ASP A 275 -10.85 16.90 1.00
CA ASP A 275 -12.15 16.81 0.34
C ASP A 275 -12.17 15.69 -0.70
N ASN A 276 -11.06 15.42 -1.40
CA ASN A 276 -10.94 14.28 -2.30
C ASN A 276 -10.95 12.93 -1.56
N VAL A 277 -10.53 12.86 -0.30
CA VAL A 277 -10.65 11.64 0.50
C VAL A 277 -12.08 11.47 1.00
N LEU A 278 -12.69 12.55 1.48
CA LEU A 278 -14.05 12.54 2.04
C LEU A 278 -15.11 12.35 0.95
N ASN A 279 -14.92 13.00 -0.19
CA ASN A 279 -15.81 13.06 -1.34
C ASN A 279 -15.02 12.79 -2.62
N PRO A 280 -14.55 11.55 -2.83
CA PRO A 280 -13.76 11.19 -4.00
C PRO A 280 -14.48 11.56 -5.32
N PRO A 281 -13.75 12.08 -6.32
CA PRO A 281 -14.31 12.37 -7.63
C PRO A 281 -15.06 11.17 -8.22
N ARG A 282 -16.19 11.46 -8.87
CA ARG A 282 -17.06 10.44 -9.45
C ARG A 282 -17.09 10.60 -10.96
N ALA A 283 -16.86 9.52 -11.67
CA ALA A 283 -16.99 9.46 -13.11
C ALA A 283 -18.46 9.34 -13.50
N VAL A 284 -18.82 10.02 -14.59
CA VAL A 284 -20.10 9.82 -15.27
C VAL A 284 -19.85 8.85 -16.42
N ILE A 285 -20.32 7.62 -16.25
CA ILE A 285 -20.21 6.58 -17.27
C ILE A 285 -21.50 6.56 -18.08
N ASN A 286 -21.40 6.71 -19.41
CA ASN A 286 -22.56 6.56 -20.28
C ASN A 286 -22.90 5.08 -20.42
N VAL A 287 -23.98 4.66 -19.77
CA VAL A 287 -24.48 3.28 -19.77
C VAL A 287 -25.65 3.07 -20.74
N THR A 288 -25.99 4.09 -21.53
CA THR A 288 -27.16 4.04 -22.43
C THR A 288 -27.01 2.92 -23.44
N GLY A 289 -28.02 2.03 -23.51
CA GLY A 289 -28.02 0.91 -24.45
C GLY A 289 -27.07 -0.22 -24.09
N ARG A 290 -26.43 -0.20 -22.91
CA ARG A 290 -25.51 -1.25 -22.46
C ARG A 290 -26.25 -2.32 -21.63
N PRO A 291 -25.79 -3.58 -21.65
CA PRO A 291 -26.42 -4.66 -20.91
C PRO A 291 -26.46 -4.34 -19.42
N THR A 292 -27.67 -4.22 -18.88
CA THR A 292 -27.92 -3.91 -17.47
C THR A 292 -28.82 -4.97 -16.84
N ARG A 293 -28.41 -5.51 -15.69
CA ARG A 293 -29.18 -6.45 -14.85
C ARG A 293 -29.65 -5.72 -13.59
N GLY A 294 -30.87 -6.00 -13.15
CA GLY A 294 -31.48 -5.33 -12.01
C GLY A 294 -32.21 -4.04 -12.39
N ASN A 295 -32.63 -3.27 -11.38
CA ASN A 295 -33.36 -2.02 -11.60
C ASN A 295 -32.37 -0.89 -11.89
N ALA A 296 -32.40 -0.30 -13.10
CA ALA A 296 -31.50 0.80 -13.47
C ALA A 296 -31.60 2.04 -12.57
N SER A 297 -32.67 2.19 -11.79
CA SER A 297 -32.83 3.24 -10.77
C SER A 297 -32.50 2.77 -9.35
N ALA A 298 -31.85 1.61 -9.21
CA ALA A 298 -31.38 1.12 -7.92
C ALA A 298 -30.40 2.12 -7.27
N PRO A 299 -30.39 2.24 -5.92
CA PRO A 299 -29.49 3.14 -5.22
C PRO A 299 -28.00 2.76 -5.35
N LEU A 300 -27.70 1.50 -5.69
CA LEU A 300 -26.36 1.05 -6.09
C LEU A 300 -26.33 0.78 -7.59
N GLN A 301 -25.70 1.66 -8.35
CA GLN A 301 -25.42 1.47 -9.77
C GLN A 301 -23.97 1.06 -9.92
N ILE A 302 -23.72 -0.20 -10.26
CA ILE A 302 -22.38 -0.74 -10.49
C ILE A 302 -22.17 -0.82 -12.00
N VAL A 303 -21.11 -0.20 -12.49
CA VAL A 303 -20.60 -0.43 -13.84
C VAL A 303 -19.33 -1.26 -13.74
N GLU A 304 -19.22 -2.32 -14.53
CA GLU A 304 -18.06 -3.19 -14.62
C GLU A 304 -17.48 -3.14 -16.04
N PHE A 305 -16.23 -2.68 -16.16
CA PHE A 305 -15.38 -2.87 -17.35
C PHE A 305 -14.57 -4.14 -17.16
N SER A 306 -14.77 -5.12 -18.03
CA SER A 306 -14.25 -6.46 -17.77
C SER A 306 -13.92 -7.21 -19.06
N ASP A 307 -13.18 -8.30 -18.88
CA ASP A 307 -12.66 -9.19 -19.90
C ASP A 307 -12.98 -10.64 -19.50
N PHE A 308 -13.62 -11.38 -20.39
CA PHE A 308 -14.07 -12.75 -20.13
C PHE A 308 -12.95 -13.79 -19.99
N GLU A 309 -11.73 -13.51 -20.46
CA GLU A 309 -10.54 -14.37 -20.26
C GLU A 309 -9.69 -13.94 -19.05
N CYS A 310 -9.98 -12.79 -18.45
CA CYS A 310 -9.17 -12.27 -17.35
C CYS A 310 -9.42 -13.04 -16.05
N PRO A 311 -8.40 -13.67 -15.42
CA PRO A 311 -8.58 -14.43 -14.18
C PRO A 311 -9.02 -13.55 -13.00
N TYR A 312 -8.66 -12.26 -12.99
CA TYR A 312 -9.15 -11.32 -11.97
C TYR A 312 -10.62 -10.94 -12.19
N CYS A 313 -11.09 -10.95 -13.44
CA CYS A 313 -12.51 -10.76 -13.76
C CYS A 313 -13.32 -11.99 -13.36
N GLU A 314 -12.80 -13.21 -13.55
CA GLU A 314 -13.42 -14.44 -13.03
C GLU A 314 -13.58 -14.40 -11.49
N MET A 315 -12.54 -13.95 -10.77
CA MET A 315 -12.64 -13.76 -9.32
C MET A 315 -13.67 -12.68 -8.95
N ALA A 316 -13.72 -11.59 -9.72
CA ALA A 316 -14.67 -10.51 -9.49
C ALA A 316 -16.11 -10.91 -9.83
N TYR A 317 -16.33 -11.77 -10.82
CA TYR A 317 -17.62 -12.41 -11.08
C TYR A 317 -18.16 -13.07 -9.80
N GLY A 318 -17.34 -13.85 -9.09
CA GLY A 318 -17.73 -14.43 -7.80
C GLY A 318 -18.14 -13.39 -6.74
N VAL A 319 -17.41 -12.28 -6.65
CA VAL A 319 -17.72 -11.14 -5.75
C VAL A 319 -19.02 -10.45 -6.14
N VAL A 320 -19.25 -10.24 -7.44
CA VAL A 320 -20.47 -9.64 -7.98
C VAL A 320 -21.67 -10.57 -7.75
N LYS A 321 -21.54 -11.89 -7.96
CA LYS A 321 -22.60 -12.87 -7.65
C LYS A 321 -22.99 -12.85 -6.17
N GLN A 322 -21.99 -12.72 -5.27
CA GLN A 322 -22.27 -12.59 -3.84
C GLN A 322 -22.94 -11.25 -3.51
N ALA A 323 -22.54 -10.15 -4.16
CA ALA A 323 -23.21 -8.86 -4.01
C ALA A 323 -24.66 -8.89 -4.53
N GLU A 324 -24.94 -9.53 -5.67
CA GLU A 324 -26.30 -9.72 -6.18
C GLU A 324 -27.20 -10.41 -5.14
N LYS A 325 -26.66 -11.41 -4.43
CA LYS A 325 -27.38 -12.13 -3.36
C LYS A 325 -27.66 -11.23 -2.14
N ASP A 326 -26.69 -10.42 -1.73
CA ASP A 326 -26.79 -9.66 -0.47
C ASP A 326 -27.54 -8.33 -0.63
N TYR A 327 -27.47 -7.69 -1.81
CA TYR A 327 -28.10 -6.39 -2.08
C TYR A 327 -29.40 -6.51 -2.89
N GLY A 328 -29.55 -7.55 -3.70
CA GLY A 328 -30.76 -7.84 -4.46
C GLY A 328 -31.26 -6.64 -5.27
N SER A 329 -32.51 -6.24 -5.05
CA SER A 329 -33.14 -5.12 -5.77
C SER A 329 -32.54 -3.74 -5.47
N GLN A 330 -31.61 -3.63 -4.51
CA GLN A 330 -30.91 -2.38 -4.20
C GLN A 330 -29.75 -2.11 -5.15
N MET A 331 -29.40 -3.04 -6.03
CA MET A 331 -28.34 -2.85 -7.01
C MET A 331 -28.78 -3.08 -8.47
N SER A 332 -28.07 -2.41 -9.37
CA SER A 332 -27.96 -2.76 -10.78
C SER A 332 -26.52 -2.99 -11.16
N LEU A 333 -26.29 -3.90 -12.11
CA LEU A 333 -25.01 -4.13 -12.74
C LEU A 333 -25.12 -3.80 -14.23
N THR A 334 -24.30 -2.88 -14.70
CA THR A 334 -24.07 -2.64 -16.14
C THR A 334 -22.70 -3.18 -16.51
N TYR A 335 -22.65 -4.03 -17.54
CA TYR A 335 -21.39 -4.56 -18.05
C TYR A 335 -20.91 -3.74 -19.25
N MET A 336 -19.60 -3.49 -19.30
CA MET A 336 -18.88 -2.78 -20.34
C MET A 336 -17.72 -3.66 -20.81
N GLU A 337 -17.55 -3.77 -22.11
CA GLU A 337 -16.49 -4.60 -22.69
C GLU A 337 -15.13 -3.91 -22.55
N PHE A 338 -14.12 -4.64 -22.09
CA PHE A 338 -12.73 -4.17 -22.03
C PHE A 338 -11.75 -5.32 -22.29
N PRO A 339 -11.80 -5.98 -23.46
CA PRO A 339 -10.93 -7.11 -23.78
C PRO A 339 -9.47 -6.66 -23.84
N LEU A 340 -8.59 -7.33 -23.08
CA LEU A 340 -7.17 -7.04 -23.06
C LEU A 340 -6.47 -7.77 -24.21
N SER A 341 -5.60 -7.08 -24.93
CA SER A 341 -4.88 -7.63 -26.10
C SER A 341 -3.96 -8.82 -25.80
N ILE A 342 -3.65 -9.06 -24.52
CA ILE A 342 -2.88 -10.22 -24.06
C ILE A 342 -3.72 -11.51 -24.01
N HIS A 343 -5.04 -11.41 -24.09
CA HIS A 343 -5.99 -12.51 -24.03
C HIS A 343 -6.50 -12.81 -25.46
N PRO A 344 -6.19 -13.99 -26.02
CA PRO A 344 -6.33 -14.26 -27.46
C PRO A 344 -7.78 -14.33 -27.96
N ASP A 345 -8.71 -14.78 -27.12
CA ASP A 345 -10.13 -14.95 -27.42
C ASP A 345 -11.00 -13.80 -26.87
N ALA A 346 -10.47 -12.93 -26.00
CA ALA A 346 -11.21 -11.89 -25.29
C ALA A 346 -12.00 -10.97 -26.21
N GLN A 347 -11.39 -10.54 -27.32
CA GLN A 347 -12.07 -9.71 -28.32
C GLN A 347 -13.27 -10.44 -28.93
N LYS A 348 -13.13 -11.72 -29.26
CA LYS A 348 -14.22 -12.50 -29.85
C LYS A 348 -15.27 -12.90 -28.82
N ALA A 349 -14.88 -13.12 -27.57
CA ALA A 349 -15.81 -13.31 -26.46
C ALA A 349 -16.68 -12.06 -26.24
N ALA A 350 -16.07 -10.87 -26.18
CA ALA A 350 -16.78 -9.59 -26.08
C ALA A 350 -17.74 -9.37 -27.25
N GLU A 351 -17.27 -9.57 -28.50
CA GLU A 351 -18.12 -9.47 -29.68
C GLU A 351 -19.29 -10.47 -29.66
N ALA A 352 -19.08 -11.70 -29.17
CA ALA A 352 -20.13 -12.71 -29.06
C ALA A 352 -21.21 -12.31 -28.04
N ALA A 353 -20.82 -11.79 -26.87
CA ALA A 353 -21.77 -11.30 -25.87
C ALA A 353 -22.61 -10.14 -26.43
N GLU A 354 -21.99 -9.20 -27.14
CA GLU A 354 -22.67 -8.09 -27.83
C GLU A 354 -23.60 -8.58 -28.96
N CYS A 355 -23.18 -9.58 -29.74
CA CYS A 355 -24.03 -10.19 -30.76
C CYS A 355 -25.27 -10.87 -30.16
N ALA A 356 -25.11 -11.53 -29.01
CA ALA A 356 -26.24 -12.09 -28.26
C ALA A 356 -27.17 -10.98 -27.74
N TYR A 357 -26.61 -9.92 -27.16
CA TYR A 357 -27.36 -8.76 -26.65
C TYR A 357 -28.22 -8.11 -27.74
N ARG A 358 -27.66 -7.90 -28.93
CA ARG A 358 -28.35 -7.30 -30.10
C ARG A 358 -29.56 -8.10 -30.56
N GLN A 359 -29.50 -9.44 -30.50
CA GLN A 359 -30.66 -10.27 -30.82
C GLN A 359 -31.67 -10.30 -29.68
N LYS A 360 -31.18 -10.48 -28.44
CA LYS A 360 -32.00 -10.63 -27.26
C LYS A 360 -31.24 -10.10 -26.03
N PRO A 361 -31.63 -8.96 -25.45
CA PRO A 361 -30.90 -8.37 -24.33
C PRO A 361 -30.67 -9.31 -23.14
N ALA A 362 -31.64 -10.18 -22.82
CA ALA A 362 -31.48 -11.16 -21.75
C ALA A 362 -30.44 -12.25 -22.05
N ALA A 363 -30.13 -12.53 -23.32
CA ALA A 363 -29.13 -13.54 -23.71
C ALA A 363 -27.71 -13.10 -23.39
N PHE A 364 -27.43 -11.79 -23.30
CA PHE A 364 -26.15 -11.28 -22.81
C PHE A 364 -25.80 -11.88 -21.45
N TRP A 365 -26.77 -11.91 -20.54
CA TRP A 365 -26.57 -12.41 -19.18
C TRP A 365 -26.34 -13.92 -19.13
N SER A 366 -26.93 -14.67 -20.07
CA SER A 366 -26.62 -16.08 -20.25
C SER A 366 -25.18 -16.30 -20.75
N TYR A 367 -24.69 -15.41 -21.62
CA TYR A 367 -23.28 -15.39 -22.06
C TYR A 367 -22.34 -15.01 -20.93
N TYR A 368 -22.64 -13.94 -20.20
CA TYR A 368 -21.86 -13.49 -19.04
C TYR A 368 -21.65 -14.61 -18.02
N ASP A 369 -22.73 -15.26 -17.56
CA ASP A 369 -22.62 -16.33 -16.57
C ASP A 369 -21.89 -17.57 -17.14
N TRP A 370 -22.08 -17.89 -18.43
CA TRP A 370 -21.41 -19.02 -19.09
C TRP A 370 -19.92 -18.78 -19.30
N MET A 371 -19.52 -17.62 -19.80
CA MET A 371 -18.12 -17.30 -20.11
C MET A 371 -17.24 -17.33 -18.86
N PHE A 372 -17.72 -16.79 -17.73
CA PHE A 372 -16.96 -16.84 -16.47
C PHE A 372 -16.97 -18.20 -15.77
N THR A 373 -17.75 -19.17 -16.27
CA THR A 373 -17.80 -20.53 -15.69
C THR A 373 -17.28 -21.61 -16.63
N ASN A 374 -16.82 -21.24 -17.82
CA ASN A 374 -16.32 -22.15 -18.85
C ASN A 374 -14.92 -21.76 -19.31
N ARG A 375 -14.14 -22.75 -19.78
CA ARG A 375 -12.71 -22.59 -20.07
C ARG A 375 -12.35 -22.34 -21.54
N SER A 376 -13.28 -22.63 -22.46
CA SER A 376 -13.03 -22.50 -23.90
C SER A 376 -13.88 -21.37 -24.46
N LEU A 377 -13.24 -20.26 -24.80
CA LEU A 377 -13.89 -19.09 -25.39
C LEU A 377 -13.58 -18.94 -26.89
N ASP A 378 -13.08 -20.00 -27.53
CA ASP A 378 -12.87 -20.06 -28.97
C ASP A 378 -14.19 -19.86 -29.74
N VAL A 379 -14.09 -19.32 -30.96
CA VAL A 379 -15.25 -19.01 -31.80
C VAL A 379 -16.22 -20.18 -31.99
N PRO A 380 -15.79 -21.43 -32.24
CA PRO A 380 -16.69 -22.59 -32.26
C PRO A 380 -17.52 -22.76 -30.98
N SER A 381 -16.89 -22.67 -29.82
CA SER A 381 -17.55 -22.76 -28.51
C SER A 381 -18.57 -21.64 -28.31
N LEU A 382 -18.21 -20.40 -28.66
CA LEU A 382 -19.10 -19.23 -28.62
C LEU A 382 -20.34 -19.44 -29.49
N LYS A 383 -20.19 -19.96 -30.71
CA LYS A 383 -21.31 -20.23 -31.62
C LYS A 383 -22.16 -21.42 -31.18
N GLY A 384 -21.54 -22.44 -30.61
CA GLY A 384 -22.23 -23.59 -30.03
C GLY A 384 -23.21 -23.13 -28.96
N TYR A 385 -22.73 -22.33 -28.01
CA TYR A 385 -23.57 -21.83 -26.92
C TYR A 385 -24.71 -20.91 -27.40
N ALA A 386 -24.51 -20.10 -28.45
CA ALA A 386 -25.60 -19.34 -29.08
C ALA A 386 -26.77 -20.23 -29.50
N GLY A 387 -26.45 -21.38 -30.12
CA GLY A 387 -27.44 -22.38 -30.52
C GLY A 387 -28.14 -23.02 -29.32
N GLU A 388 -27.38 -23.37 -28.27
CA GLU A 388 -27.91 -23.98 -27.05
C GLU A 388 -28.93 -23.09 -26.33
N ILE A 389 -28.68 -21.78 -26.26
CA ILE A 389 -29.61 -20.82 -25.63
C ILE A 389 -30.72 -20.33 -26.60
N GLY A 390 -30.78 -20.89 -27.81
CA GLY A 390 -31.85 -20.66 -28.77
C GLY A 390 -31.77 -19.34 -29.54
N LEU A 391 -30.58 -18.75 -29.70
CA LEU A 391 -30.39 -17.61 -30.62
C LEU A 391 -30.51 -18.06 -32.08
N ASN A 392 -30.78 -17.11 -32.98
CA ASN A 392 -30.71 -17.37 -34.40
C ASN A 392 -29.23 -17.51 -34.80
N THR A 393 -28.78 -18.75 -35.00
CA THR A 393 -27.38 -19.07 -35.28
C THR A 393 -26.89 -18.49 -36.60
N THR A 394 -27.75 -18.34 -37.61
CA THR A 394 -27.39 -17.66 -38.86
C THR A 394 -27.06 -16.18 -38.63
N GLN A 395 -27.94 -15.47 -37.90
CA GLN A 395 -27.71 -14.05 -37.57
C GLN A 395 -26.53 -13.88 -36.60
N PHE A 396 -26.39 -14.79 -35.63
CA PHE A 396 -25.32 -14.74 -34.64
C PHE A 396 -23.96 -14.93 -35.30
N ASN A 397 -23.83 -15.97 -36.14
CA ASN A 397 -22.59 -16.25 -36.86
C ASN A 397 -22.22 -15.09 -37.77
N ALA A 398 -23.18 -14.51 -38.51
CA ALA A 398 -22.93 -13.34 -39.34
C ALA A 398 -22.43 -12.13 -38.52
N CYS A 399 -22.97 -11.94 -37.31
CA CYS A 399 -22.53 -10.87 -36.41
C CYS A 399 -21.10 -11.08 -35.89
N LEU A 400 -20.81 -12.28 -35.39
CA LEU A 400 -19.51 -12.61 -34.78
C LEU A 400 -18.38 -12.71 -35.83
N ASP A 401 -18.65 -13.39 -36.95
CA ASP A 401 -17.66 -13.57 -38.02
C ASP A 401 -17.39 -12.26 -38.76
N GLY A 402 -18.43 -11.45 -38.95
CA GLY A 402 -18.34 -10.15 -39.59
C GLY A 402 -17.78 -9.04 -38.70
N GLY A 403 -17.51 -9.31 -37.41
CA GLY A 403 -17.04 -8.31 -36.46
C GLY A 403 -18.01 -7.16 -36.26
N GLN A 404 -19.32 -7.41 -36.42
CA GLN A 404 -20.33 -6.35 -36.39
C GLN A 404 -20.41 -5.65 -35.03
N ALA A 405 -19.96 -6.33 -33.96
CA ALA A 405 -19.90 -5.83 -32.60
C ALA A 405 -18.61 -5.07 -32.26
N ALA A 406 -17.55 -5.15 -33.07
CA ALA A 406 -16.23 -4.60 -32.75
C ALA A 406 -16.26 -3.09 -32.44
N ALA A 407 -17.10 -2.32 -33.15
CA ALA A 407 -17.24 -0.89 -32.91
C ALA A 407 -17.84 -0.56 -31.53
N GLN A 408 -18.75 -1.40 -31.02
CA GLN A 408 -19.31 -1.22 -29.69
C GLN A 408 -18.28 -1.59 -28.62
N VAL A 409 -17.56 -2.71 -28.81
CA VAL A 409 -16.47 -3.13 -27.92
C VAL A 409 -15.42 -2.02 -27.80
N SER A 410 -14.97 -1.47 -28.95
CA SER A 410 -14.01 -0.38 -28.97
C SER A 410 -14.53 0.92 -28.33
N ALA A 411 -15.83 1.19 -28.43
CA ALA A 411 -16.44 2.35 -27.77
C ALA A 411 -16.43 2.21 -26.23
N ASP A 412 -16.69 0.99 -25.73
CA ASP A 412 -16.60 0.69 -24.30
C ASP A 412 -15.16 0.82 -23.81
N GLU A 413 -14.19 0.21 -24.51
CA GLU A 413 -12.75 0.32 -24.20
C GLU A 413 -12.29 1.79 -24.14
N ALA A 414 -12.67 2.59 -25.14
CA ALA A 414 -12.33 4.01 -25.20
C ALA A 414 -12.95 4.79 -24.02
N GLN A 415 -14.21 4.49 -23.66
CA GLN A 415 -14.86 5.12 -22.52
C GLN A 415 -14.22 4.72 -21.18
N GLY A 416 -13.85 3.44 -21.02
CA GLY A 416 -13.11 2.96 -19.87
C GLY A 416 -11.75 3.67 -19.74
N GLY A 417 -10.98 3.70 -20.83
CA GLY A 417 -9.68 4.37 -20.87
C GLY A 417 -9.76 5.87 -20.56
N ALA A 418 -10.76 6.56 -21.10
CA ALA A 418 -11.01 7.98 -20.82
C ALA A 418 -11.36 8.26 -19.35
N ASN A 419 -11.91 7.26 -18.63
CA ASN A 419 -12.23 7.33 -17.21
C ASN A 419 -11.17 6.65 -16.32
N GLY A 420 -10.00 6.34 -16.88
CA GLY A 420 -8.84 5.84 -16.14
C GLY A 420 -8.84 4.33 -15.85
N VAL A 421 -9.67 3.54 -16.54
CA VAL A 421 -9.53 2.08 -16.57
C VAL A 421 -8.28 1.74 -17.37
N GLN A 422 -7.30 1.11 -16.71
CA GLN A 422 -6.01 0.71 -17.32
C GLN A 422 -5.81 -0.81 -17.35
N GLY A 423 -6.79 -1.55 -16.85
CA GLY A 423 -6.78 -3.00 -16.73
C GLY A 423 -8.11 -3.47 -16.14
N THR A 424 -8.34 -4.79 -16.20
CA THR A 424 -9.60 -5.39 -15.79
C THR A 424 -9.46 -6.26 -14.54
N PRO A 425 -10.50 -6.35 -13.69
CA PRO A 425 -11.76 -5.61 -13.81
C PRO A 425 -11.60 -4.15 -13.38
N GLY A 426 -12.39 -3.24 -13.95
CA GLY A 426 -12.53 -1.86 -13.52
C GLY A 426 -13.98 -1.58 -13.14
N PHE A 427 -14.23 -1.13 -11.92
CA PHE A 427 -15.59 -0.88 -11.44
C PHE A 427 -15.86 0.60 -11.22
N PHE A 428 -17.12 1.00 -11.39
CA PHE A 428 -17.64 2.28 -10.91
C PHE A 428 -18.89 2.03 -10.09
N ILE A 429 -18.84 2.29 -8.78
CA ILE A 429 -19.97 2.13 -7.87
C ILE A 429 -20.56 3.51 -7.61
N ASN A 430 -21.74 3.81 -8.15
CA ASN A 430 -22.32 5.15 -8.18
C ASN A 430 -21.32 6.22 -8.69
N GLY A 431 -20.56 5.85 -9.73
CA GLY A 431 -19.50 6.68 -10.32
C GLY A 431 -18.17 6.68 -9.56
N LEU A 432 -18.07 6.07 -8.38
CA LEU A 432 -16.80 5.95 -7.67
C LEU A 432 -15.91 4.89 -8.34
N PRO A 433 -14.73 5.25 -8.87
CA PRO A 433 -13.83 4.26 -9.46
C PRO A 433 -13.25 3.32 -8.42
N ILE A 434 -13.34 2.02 -8.68
CA ILE A 434 -12.66 0.95 -7.96
C ILE A 434 -11.82 0.19 -8.98
N ARG A 435 -10.51 0.15 -8.73
CA ARG A 435 -9.54 -0.41 -9.68
C ARG A 435 -9.19 -1.84 -9.31
N GLY A 436 -9.33 -2.74 -10.27
CA GLY A 436 -8.99 -4.14 -10.08
C GLY A 436 -10.00 -4.89 -9.22
N TYR A 437 -9.63 -6.13 -8.92
CA TYR A 437 -10.37 -7.00 -8.03
C TYR A 437 -10.22 -6.57 -6.56
N LEU A 438 -11.34 -6.56 -5.82
CA LEU A 438 -11.37 -6.47 -4.37
C LEU A 438 -11.99 -7.75 -3.79
N PRO A 439 -11.43 -8.31 -2.70
CA PRO A 439 -12.12 -9.35 -1.92
C PRO A 439 -13.49 -8.88 -1.45
N TYR A 440 -14.42 -9.83 -1.26
CA TYR A 440 -15.83 -9.50 -1.00
C TYR A 440 -16.04 -8.52 0.15
N GLU A 441 -15.39 -8.69 1.30
CA GLU A 441 -15.55 -7.78 2.44
C GLU A 441 -15.14 -6.34 2.13
N GLN A 442 -14.11 -6.13 1.31
CA GLN A 442 -13.68 -4.79 0.90
C GLN A 442 -14.66 -4.20 -0.12
N PHE A 443 -15.11 -5.01 -1.08
CA PHE A 443 -16.13 -4.59 -2.05
C PHE A 443 -17.45 -4.23 -1.34
N LYS A 444 -17.87 -5.06 -0.39
CA LYS A 444 -19.04 -4.85 0.47
C LYS A 444 -18.94 -3.56 1.27
N ALA A 445 -17.79 -3.25 1.87
CA ALA A 445 -17.58 -1.99 2.59
C ALA A 445 -17.81 -0.77 1.68
N VAL A 446 -17.39 -0.86 0.41
CA VAL A 446 -17.68 0.19 -0.59
C VAL A 446 -19.17 0.24 -0.89
N LEU A 447 -19.82 -0.89 -1.17
CA LEU A 447 -21.26 -0.93 -1.45
C LEU A 447 -22.10 -0.39 -0.28
N ASP A 448 -21.78 -0.76 0.96
CA ASP A 448 -22.48 -0.26 2.15
C ASP A 448 -22.36 1.26 2.28
N ARG A 449 -21.15 1.80 2.11
CA ARG A 449 -20.93 3.25 2.13
C ARG A 449 -21.72 3.95 1.03
N GLU A 450 -21.68 3.41 -0.19
CA GLU A 450 -22.30 4.01 -1.36
C GLU A 450 -23.83 3.94 -1.29
N LEU A 451 -24.36 2.86 -0.73
CA LEU A 451 -25.79 2.67 -0.46
C LEU A 451 -26.26 3.64 0.63
N ALA A 452 -25.50 3.79 1.71
CA ALA A 452 -25.81 4.76 2.77
C ALA A 452 -25.79 6.18 2.21
N ARG A 453 -24.79 6.54 1.40
CA ARG A 453 -24.73 7.85 0.72
C ARG A 453 -25.95 8.07 -0.18
N ALA A 454 -26.31 7.09 -1.00
CA ALA A 454 -27.46 7.18 -1.90
C ALA A 454 -28.78 7.33 -1.13
N LYS A 455 -28.96 6.59 -0.03
CA LYS A 455 -30.15 6.66 0.83
C LYS A 455 -30.27 7.97 1.60
N ASN A 456 -29.15 8.52 2.06
CA ASN A 456 -29.14 9.78 2.79
C ASN A 456 -29.41 10.98 1.86
N GLY A 457 -29.33 10.78 0.54
CA GLY A 457 -29.72 11.74 -0.49
C GLY A 457 -28.83 12.96 -0.57
N THR A 458 -28.52 13.41 -1.79
CA THR A 458 -28.75 14.81 -2.17
C THR A 458 -28.48 15.90 -1.10
N ALA A 459 -27.30 15.91 -0.48
CA ALA A 459 -26.82 16.98 0.42
C ALA A 459 -25.47 17.57 -0.03
N ALA A 460 -25.03 17.22 -1.24
CA ALA A 460 -23.90 17.83 -1.91
C ALA A 460 -24.32 18.08 -3.37
N SER A 461 -25.15 19.10 -3.57
CA SER A 461 -25.30 19.80 -4.85
C SER A 461 -24.43 21.04 -4.82
#